data_AF-Q7JQ58-F1
#
_entry.id   AF-Q7JQ58-F1
#
_cell.length_a   1.000
_cell.length_b   1.000
_cell.length_c   1.000
_cell.angle_alpha   90.00
_cell.angle_beta   90.00
_cell.angle_gamma   90.00
#
_symmetry.space_group_name_H-M   'P 1'
#
loop_
_entity.id
_entity.type
_entity.pdbx_description
1 polymer ?
#
loop_
_entity_poly.entity_id
_entity_poly.type
_entity_poly.pdbx_seq_one_letter_code
_entity_poly.pdbx_strand_id
1 'polypeptide(L)'
;MKLLVLCVLAMTVTMATALRGWGYIPRTRLNRAFEVALKVQIIAGFDRKLTSWLGRHGSRLSAIQRKTLYFVNRRYLQTHWSAYMVWINKRIAALGRTATTADYNNLGAEIGRRIPMEVTYSFLVRRNLIPKWRPYMAAIMAKSAADLEVARG
;
A
#
# COMPACT_ATOMS: atom_id res chain seq x y z
N MET A 1 -23.69 0.34 25.53
CA MET A 1 -24.08 -0.45 24.34
C MET A 1 -24.66 0.36 23.16
N LYS A 2 -24.67 1.71 23.19
CA LYS A 2 -25.17 2.54 22.07
C LYS A 2 -24.12 2.89 21.00
N LEU A 3 -22.83 2.85 21.35
CA LEU A 3 -21.72 3.17 20.43
C LEU A 3 -21.36 2.03 19.44
N LEU A 4 -21.50 0.78 19.86
CA LEU A 4 -21.24 -0.38 18.99
C LEU A 4 -22.25 -0.48 17.84
N VAL A 5 -23.50 -0.13 18.09
CA VAL A 5 -24.57 -0.11 17.08
C VAL A 5 -24.31 0.96 16.00
N LEU A 6 -23.76 2.11 16.38
CA LEU A 6 -23.36 3.17 15.44
C LEU A 6 -22.15 2.77 14.57
N CYS A 7 -21.16 2.04 15.12
CA CYS A 7 -20.04 1.53 14.32
C CYS A 7 -20.49 0.48 13.29
N VAL A 8 -21.42 -0.40 13.66
CA VAL A 8 -21.95 -1.41 12.73
C VAL A 8 -22.79 -0.76 11.63
N LEU A 9 -23.63 0.23 11.98
CA LEU A 9 -24.41 1.00 10.99
C LEU A 9 -23.54 1.84 10.06
N ALA A 10 -22.44 2.44 10.53
CA ALA A 10 -21.50 3.16 9.67
C ALA A 10 -20.81 2.21 8.66
N MET A 11 -20.46 0.99 9.09
CA MET A 11 -19.85 0.00 8.19
C MET A 11 -20.85 -0.53 7.15
N THR A 12 -22.11 -0.78 7.53
CA THR A 12 -23.13 -1.26 6.57
C THR A 12 -23.51 -0.21 5.54
N VAL A 13 -23.61 1.07 5.93
CA VAL A 13 -23.87 2.17 4.98
C VAL A 13 -22.70 2.37 4.02
N THR A 14 -21.44 2.26 4.50
CA THR A 14 -20.25 2.38 3.64
C THR A 14 -20.18 1.24 2.61
N MET A 15 -20.52 0.01 3.02
CA MET A 15 -20.59 -1.12 2.09
C MET A 15 -21.75 -0.98 1.08
N ALA A 16 -22.92 -0.53 1.53
CA ALA A 16 -24.10 -0.36 0.67
C ALA A 16 -23.90 0.76 -0.37
N THR A 17 -23.18 1.85 -0.04
CA THR A 17 -22.83 2.89 -1.01
C THR A 17 -21.69 2.47 -1.94
N ALA A 18 -20.77 1.62 -1.48
CA ALA A 18 -19.71 1.06 -2.32
C ALA A 18 -20.26 0.04 -3.35
N LEU A 19 -21.42 -0.56 -3.10
CA LEU A 19 -22.00 -1.61 -3.96
C LEU A 19 -22.87 -1.07 -5.11
N ARG A 20 -23.34 0.18 -5.09
CA ARG A 20 -24.33 0.69 -6.06
C ARG A 20 -23.78 1.25 -7.39
N GLY A 21 -22.48 1.15 -7.66
CA GLY A 21 -21.90 1.82 -8.84
C GLY A 21 -20.74 1.11 -9.53
N TRP A 22 -20.49 -0.17 -9.24
CA TRP A 22 -19.31 -0.87 -9.75
C TRP A 22 -19.75 -1.99 -10.68
N GLY A 23 -19.84 -1.67 -11.97
CA GLY A 23 -19.84 -2.70 -13.00
C GLY A 23 -18.63 -3.62 -12.78
N TYR A 24 -18.83 -4.92 -12.86
CA TYR A 24 -17.76 -5.89 -12.81
C TYR A 24 -16.83 -5.67 -14.02
N ILE A 25 -15.65 -5.10 -13.78
CA ILE A 25 -14.61 -4.98 -14.80
C ILE A 25 -13.78 -6.27 -14.72
N PRO A 26 -13.74 -7.09 -15.79
CA PRO A 26 -12.94 -8.30 -15.80
C PRO A 26 -11.47 -7.99 -15.54
N ARG A 27 -10.90 -8.74 -14.60
CA ARG A 27 -9.56 -8.58 -14.04
C ARG A 27 -8.48 -9.11 -15.00
N THR A 28 -7.93 -8.23 -15.84
CA THR A 28 -6.85 -8.58 -16.76
C THR A 28 -5.51 -8.54 -16.04
N ARG A 29 -4.71 -9.61 -16.19
CA ARG A 29 -3.36 -9.66 -15.62
C ARG A 29 -2.52 -8.54 -16.23
N LEU A 30 -2.05 -7.64 -15.37
CA LEU A 30 -1.06 -6.64 -15.75
C LEU A 30 0.21 -7.33 -16.24
N ASN A 31 0.83 -6.80 -17.30
CA ASN A 31 2.13 -7.31 -17.75
C ASN A 31 3.12 -7.28 -16.58
N ARG A 32 3.88 -8.37 -16.39
CA ARG A 32 4.84 -8.51 -15.29
C ARG A 32 5.82 -7.34 -15.21
N ALA A 33 6.28 -6.81 -16.34
CA ALA A 33 7.19 -5.66 -16.36
C ALA A 33 6.56 -4.41 -15.76
N PHE A 34 5.27 -4.16 -16.04
CA PHE A 34 4.53 -3.02 -15.50
C PHE A 34 4.22 -3.21 -14.01
N GLU A 35 3.87 -4.42 -13.60
CA GLU A 35 3.68 -4.75 -12.18
C GLU A 35 4.96 -4.52 -11.38
N VAL A 36 6.11 -4.99 -11.89
CA VAL A 36 7.41 -4.80 -11.25
C VAL A 36 7.76 -3.31 -11.14
N ALA A 37 7.60 -2.55 -12.23
CA ALA A 37 7.85 -1.10 -12.25
C ALA A 37 7.06 -0.37 -11.14
N LEU A 38 5.77 -0.66 -11.00
CA LEU A 38 4.93 -0.09 -9.96
C LEU A 38 5.43 -0.46 -8.55
N LYS A 39 5.62 -1.76 -8.28
CA LYS A 39 5.96 -2.23 -6.92
C LYS A 39 7.29 -1.67 -6.44
N VAL A 40 8.30 -1.66 -7.32
CA VAL A 40 9.63 -1.14 -7.02
C VAL A 40 9.55 0.34 -6.64
N GLN A 41 8.88 1.16 -7.44
CA GLN A 41 8.80 2.60 -7.18
C GLN A 41 7.95 2.94 -5.95
N ILE A 42 6.84 2.23 -5.72
CA ILE A 42 5.99 2.45 -4.54
C ILE A 42 6.75 2.12 -3.25
N ILE A 43 7.40 0.95 -3.19
CA ILE A 43 8.17 0.54 -2.00
C ILE A 43 9.35 1.48 -1.78
N ALA A 44 10.10 1.84 -2.82
CA ALA A 44 11.19 2.80 -2.70
C ALA A 44 10.71 4.17 -2.20
N GLY A 45 9.50 4.61 -2.58
CA GLY A 45 8.88 5.83 -2.03
C GLY A 45 8.55 5.70 -0.55
N PHE A 46 7.90 4.60 -0.14
CA PHE A 46 7.53 4.36 1.24
C PHE A 46 8.76 4.18 2.16
N ASP A 47 9.79 3.48 1.70
CA ASP A 47 11.00 3.23 2.48
C ASP A 47 11.83 4.51 2.68
N ARG A 48 11.86 5.41 1.69
CA ARG A 48 12.47 6.75 1.85
C ARG A 48 11.75 7.57 2.92
N LYS A 49 10.41 7.54 2.92
CA LYS A 49 9.60 8.22 3.94
C LYS A 49 9.82 7.63 5.33
N LEU A 50 9.83 6.30 5.45
CA LEU A 50 10.13 5.63 6.70
C LEU A 50 11.51 6.00 7.22
N THR A 51 12.52 6.03 6.35
CA THR A 51 13.89 6.41 6.73
C THR A 51 13.94 7.85 7.27
N SER A 52 13.31 8.81 6.56
CA SER A 52 13.19 10.20 7.04
C SER A 52 12.43 10.32 8.36
N TRP A 53 11.34 9.56 8.52
CA TRP A 53 10.54 9.56 9.73
C TRP A 53 11.30 8.94 10.91
N LEU A 54 12.04 7.84 10.69
CA LEU A 54 12.88 7.19 11.69
C LEU A 54 14.03 8.08 12.16
N GLY A 55 14.58 8.91 11.28
CA GLY A 55 15.57 9.92 11.67
C GLY A 55 15.04 10.92 12.70
N ARG A 56 13.74 11.22 12.67
CA ARG A 56 13.08 12.17 13.58
C ARG A 56 12.44 11.53 14.82
N HIS A 57 11.88 10.33 14.67
CA HIS A 57 11.01 9.71 15.68
C HIS A 57 11.46 8.31 16.11
N GLY A 58 12.50 7.75 15.49
CA GLY A 58 12.89 6.37 15.68
C GLY A 58 13.71 6.10 16.93
N SER A 59 14.26 7.11 17.62
CA SER A 59 15.28 6.95 18.68
C SER A 59 14.91 5.95 19.78
N ARG A 60 13.62 5.90 20.15
CA ARG A 60 13.09 4.99 21.20
C ARG A 60 12.61 3.63 20.67
N LEU A 61 12.70 3.39 19.37
CA LEU A 61 12.27 2.13 18.75
C LEU A 61 13.42 1.12 18.72
N SER A 62 13.10 -0.10 19.14
CA SER A 62 14.02 -1.23 19.02
C SER A 62 14.32 -1.56 17.55
N ALA A 63 15.43 -2.24 17.29
CA ALA A 63 15.79 -2.68 15.94
C ALA A 63 14.68 -3.52 15.29
N ILE A 64 14.01 -4.38 16.07
CA ILE A 64 12.89 -5.21 15.61
C ILE A 64 11.69 -4.33 15.25
N GLN A 65 11.33 -3.33 16.07
CA GLN A 65 10.23 -2.42 15.75
C GLN A 65 10.49 -1.63 14.46
N ARG A 66 11.73 -1.16 14.26
CA ARG A 66 12.14 -0.48 13.01
C ARG A 66 12.00 -1.42 11.81
N LYS A 67 12.48 -2.66 11.92
CA LYS A 67 12.31 -3.70 10.89
C LYS A 67 10.83 -4.01 10.60
N THR A 68 9.99 -4.05 11.64
CA THR A 68 8.54 -4.23 11.47
C THR A 68 7.90 -3.10 10.66
N LEU A 69 8.35 -1.86 10.81
CA LEU A 69 7.81 -0.73 10.03
C LEU A 69 8.13 -0.87 8.53
N TYR A 70 9.29 -1.40 8.15
CA TYR A 70 9.55 -1.74 6.73
C TYR A 70 8.63 -2.86 6.23
N PHE A 71 8.33 -3.85 7.08
CA PHE A 71 7.31 -4.85 6.75
C PHE A 71 5.92 -4.21 6.54
N VAL A 72 5.54 -3.23 7.37
CA VAL A 72 4.29 -2.49 7.22
C VAL A 72 4.19 -1.84 5.84
N ASN A 73 5.27 -1.28 5.29
CA ASN A 73 5.27 -0.72 3.93
C ASN A 73 4.88 -1.75 2.87
N ARG A 74 5.51 -2.94 2.93
CA ARG A 74 5.24 -4.03 1.99
C ARG A 74 3.80 -4.54 2.13
N ARG A 75 3.32 -4.70 3.36
CA ARG A 75 1.93 -5.11 3.61
C ARG A 75 0.93 -4.03 3.18
N TYR A 76 1.27 -2.75 3.34
CA TYR A 76 0.43 -1.64 2.93
C TYR A 76 0.25 -1.63 1.40
N LEU A 77 1.33 -1.83 0.64
CA LEU A 77 1.26 -2.04 -0.82
C LEU A 77 0.30 -3.18 -1.17
N GLN A 78 0.45 -4.36 -0.57
CA GLN A 78 -0.37 -5.53 -0.89
C GLN A 78 -1.86 -5.29 -0.65
N THR A 79 -2.20 -4.65 0.46
CA THR A 79 -3.59 -4.41 0.87
C THR A 79 -4.27 -3.31 0.06
N HIS A 80 -3.50 -2.33 -0.44
CA HIS A 80 -4.03 -1.21 -1.22
C HIS A 80 -3.88 -1.40 -2.74
N TRP A 81 -3.29 -2.51 -3.17
CA TRP A 81 -2.98 -2.77 -4.59
C TRP A 81 -4.20 -2.61 -5.49
N SER A 82 -5.34 -3.20 -5.14
CA SER A 82 -6.57 -3.10 -5.95
C SER A 82 -7.05 -1.66 -6.11
N ALA A 83 -6.95 -0.85 -5.05
CA ALA A 83 -7.33 0.56 -5.11
C ALA A 83 -6.37 1.37 -5.98
N TYR A 84 -5.06 1.09 -5.89
CA TYR A 84 -4.07 1.68 -6.78
C TYR A 84 -4.34 1.29 -8.24
N MET A 85 -4.68 0.04 -8.52
CA MET A 85 -4.97 -0.42 -9.88
C MET A 85 -6.17 0.31 -10.50
N VAL A 86 -7.23 0.60 -9.74
CA VAL A 86 -8.36 1.41 -10.23
C VAL A 86 -7.88 2.80 -10.66
N TRP A 87 -7.03 3.43 -9.87
CA TRP A 87 -6.48 4.76 -10.19
C TRP A 87 -5.50 4.70 -11.39
N ILE A 88 -4.62 3.71 -11.42
CA ILE A 88 -3.64 3.49 -12.49
C ILE A 88 -4.36 3.26 -13.82
N ASN A 89 -5.37 2.38 -13.85
CA ASN A 89 -6.11 2.08 -15.07
C ASN A 89 -6.78 3.33 -15.66
N LYS A 90 -7.33 4.22 -14.81
CA LYS A 90 -7.87 5.51 -15.25
C LYS A 90 -6.79 6.42 -15.85
N ARG A 91 -5.59 6.46 -15.24
CA ARG A 91 -4.46 7.26 -15.74
C ARG A 91 -3.92 6.74 -17.06
N ILE A 92 -3.79 5.41 -17.19
CA ILE A 92 -3.32 4.77 -18.41
C ILE A 92 -4.33 4.93 -19.55
N ALA A 93 -5.63 4.75 -19.30
CA ALA A 93 -6.67 4.97 -20.31
C ALA A 93 -6.67 6.42 -20.83
N ALA A 94 -6.36 7.39 -19.97
CA ALA A 94 -6.28 8.80 -20.34
C ALA A 94 -5.06 9.18 -21.20
N LEU A 95 -4.10 8.27 -21.42
CA LEU A 95 -2.91 8.57 -22.24
C LEU A 95 -3.23 8.68 -23.74
N GLY A 96 -4.31 8.05 -24.22
CA GLY A 96 -4.65 8.01 -25.65
C GLY A 96 -3.64 7.26 -26.53
N ARG A 97 -2.69 6.54 -25.93
CA ARG A 97 -1.67 5.72 -26.60
C ARG A 97 -1.38 4.44 -25.82
N THR A 98 -0.69 3.50 -26.43
CA THR A 98 -0.19 2.31 -25.73
C THR A 98 0.76 2.72 -24.60
N ALA A 99 0.53 2.14 -23.41
CA ALA A 99 1.33 2.40 -22.24
C ALA A 99 2.71 1.72 -22.31
N THR A 100 3.70 2.38 -21.75
CA THR A 100 5.08 1.91 -21.65
C THR A 100 5.46 1.66 -20.19
N THR A 101 6.55 0.92 -19.95
CA THR A 101 7.08 0.70 -18.60
C THR A 101 7.44 2.01 -17.89
N ALA A 102 7.84 3.04 -18.63
CA ALA A 102 8.13 4.37 -18.08
C ALA A 102 6.88 5.04 -17.48
N ASP A 103 5.72 4.88 -18.11
CA ASP A 103 4.44 5.40 -17.59
C ASP A 103 4.12 4.77 -16.24
N TYR A 104 4.28 3.45 -16.11
CA TYR A 104 4.07 2.73 -14.85
C TYR A 104 5.10 3.08 -13.78
N ASN A 105 6.37 3.30 -14.15
CA ASN A 105 7.38 3.81 -13.22
C ASN A 105 6.97 5.17 -12.64
N ASN A 106 6.53 6.09 -13.50
CA ASN A 106 6.11 7.43 -13.08
C ASN A 106 4.88 7.38 -12.15
N LEU A 107 3.87 6.57 -12.49
CA LEU A 107 2.69 6.37 -11.65
C LEU A 107 3.03 5.72 -10.31
N GLY A 108 3.92 4.72 -10.29
CA GLY A 108 4.40 4.08 -9.06
C GLY A 108 5.15 5.06 -8.16
N ALA A 109 6.00 5.91 -8.74
CA ALA A 109 6.73 6.95 -8.02
C ALA A 109 5.77 8.03 -7.48
N GLU A 110 4.73 8.38 -8.24
CA GLU A 110 3.68 9.31 -7.80
C GLU A 110 2.94 8.77 -6.58
N ILE A 111 2.52 7.50 -6.59
CA ILE A 111 1.89 6.84 -5.43
C ILE A 111 2.85 6.85 -4.23
N GLY A 112 4.09 6.40 -4.42
CA GLY A 112 5.11 6.36 -3.37
C GLY A 112 5.35 7.74 -2.73
N ARG A 113 5.26 8.82 -3.54
CA ARG A 113 5.42 10.21 -3.08
C ARG A 113 4.15 10.77 -2.43
N ARG A 114 2.95 10.47 -2.93
CA ARG A 114 1.71 11.11 -2.46
C ARG A 114 1.09 10.49 -1.22
N ILE A 115 1.23 9.17 -1.02
CA ILE A 115 0.61 8.51 0.15
C ILE A 115 1.38 8.87 1.44
N PRO A 116 0.75 9.52 2.44
CA PRO A 116 1.44 10.01 3.63
C PRO A 116 1.65 8.90 4.67
N MET A 117 2.54 7.95 4.38
CA MET A 117 2.84 6.81 5.23
C MET A 117 3.33 7.19 6.65
N GLU A 118 3.89 8.39 6.80
CA GLU A 118 4.33 8.97 8.07
C GLU A 118 3.19 9.04 9.11
N VAL A 119 1.95 9.24 8.64
CA VAL A 119 0.75 9.23 9.49
C VAL A 119 0.53 7.83 10.06
N THR A 120 0.63 6.79 9.22
CA THR A 120 0.51 5.39 9.63
C THR A 120 1.58 5.01 10.64
N TYR A 121 2.86 5.38 10.40
CA TYR A 121 3.94 5.08 11.34
C TYR A 121 3.70 5.74 12.70
N SER A 122 3.35 7.04 12.68
CA SER A 122 3.06 7.81 13.88
C SER A 122 1.91 7.22 14.67
N PHE A 123 0.85 6.78 13.98
CA PHE A 123 -0.29 6.13 14.60
C PHE A 123 0.11 4.82 15.29
N LEU A 124 0.83 3.94 14.58
CA LEU A 124 1.28 2.65 15.13
C LEU A 124 2.17 2.83 16.35
N VAL A 125 3.09 3.80 16.32
CA VAL A 125 4.01 4.06 17.43
C VAL A 125 3.30 4.69 18.62
N ARG A 126 2.52 5.76 18.40
CA ARG A 126 1.82 6.49 19.48
C ARG A 126 0.78 5.63 20.21
N ARG A 127 0.16 4.68 19.50
CA ARG A 127 -0.85 3.78 20.08
C ARG A 127 -0.26 2.46 20.56
N ASN A 128 1.06 2.27 20.50
CA ASN A 128 1.73 1.02 20.83
C ASN A 128 1.16 -0.19 20.05
N LEU A 129 0.86 0.02 18.77
CA LEU A 129 0.25 -0.96 17.86
C LEU A 129 1.25 -1.50 16.83
N ILE A 130 2.56 -1.29 17.01
CA ILE A 130 3.56 -1.92 16.16
C ILE A 130 3.39 -3.45 16.27
N PRO A 131 3.10 -4.18 15.17
CA PRO A 131 2.89 -5.60 15.24
C PRO A 131 4.09 -6.34 15.84
N LYS A 132 3.83 -7.36 16.66
CA LYS A 132 4.90 -8.26 17.12
C LYS A 132 5.49 -8.99 15.90
N TRP A 133 6.82 -9.04 15.82
CA TRP A 133 7.52 -9.70 14.72
C TRP A 133 7.19 -11.19 14.66
N ARG A 134 6.96 -11.71 13.45
CA ARG A 134 6.60 -13.12 13.20
C ARG A 134 7.37 -13.68 11.99
N PRO A 135 7.57 -15.01 11.90
CA PRO A 135 8.32 -15.63 10.80
C PRO A 135 7.81 -15.27 9.39
N TYR A 136 6.49 -15.17 9.19
CA TYR A 136 5.94 -14.78 7.88
C TYR A 136 6.33 -13.35 7.45
N MET A 137 6.56 -12.45 8.42
CA MET A 137 7.04 -11.09 8.14
C MET A 137 8.48 -11.14 7.62
N ALA A 138 9.31 -12.05 8.16
CA ALA A 138 10.66 -12.28 7.67
C ALA A 138 10.66 -12.82 6.24
N ALA A 139 9.77 -13.78 5.94
CA ALA A 139 9.62 -14.32 4.58
C ALA A 139 9.23 -13.22 3.57
N ILE A 140 8.30 -12.33 3.93
CA ILE A 140 7.93 -11.18 3.09
C ILE A 140 9.10 -10.18 2.97
N MET A 141 9.83 -9.95 4.06
CA MET A 141 10.98 -9.04 4.07
C MET A 141 12.20 -9.57 3.29
N ALA A 142 12.31 -10.88 3.11
CA ALA A 142 13.36 -11.52 2.31
C ALA A 142 13.14 -11.38 0.80
N LYS A 143 11.91 -11.15 0.35
CA LYS A 143 11.60 -10.95 -1.07
C LYS A 143 12.13 -9.60 -1.56
N SER A 144 12.52 -9.53 -2.83
CA SER A 144 12.70 -8.25 -3.52
C SER A 144 11.35 -7.54 -3.66
N ALA A 145 11.34 -6.21 -3.85
CA ALA A 145 10.10 -5.49 -4.12
C ALA A 145 9.39 -6.01 -5.39
N ALA A 146 10.16 -6.47 -6.39
CA ALA A 146 9.65 -7.05 -7.62
C ALA A 146 8.92 -8.38 -7.38
N ASP A 147 9.33 -9.15 -6.38
CA ASP A 147 8.78 -10.49 -6.10
C ASP A 147 7.69 -10.49 -5.03
N LEU A 148 7.30 -9.32 -4.54
CA LEU A 148 6.14 -9.19 -3.67
C LEU A 148 4.88 -9.63 -4.41
N GLU A 149 4.19 -10.60 -3.83
CA GLU A 149 2.88 -11.06 -4.28
C GLU A 149 1.85 -10.00 -3.93
N VAL A 150 1.10 -9.55 -4.93
CA VAL A 150 -0.02 -8.62 -4.78
C VAL A 150 -1.31 -9.30 -5.21
N ALA A 151 -2.44 -8.87 -4.68
CA ALA A 151 -3.74 -9.38 -5.12
C ALA A 151 -3.83 -9.21 -6.64
N ARG A 152 -4.21 -10.27 -7.36
CA ARG A 152 -4.38 -10.20 -8.81
C ARG A 152 -5.48 -9.17 -9.10
N GLY A 153 -5.06 -8.06 -9.69
CA GLY A 153 -5.92 -7.00 -10.18
C GLY A 153 -6.87 -7.52 -11.24
#